data_AF-A0A7S0SZH5-F1
#
_entry.id   AF-A0A7S0SZH5-F1
#
_cell.length_a   1.000
_cell.length_b   1.000
_cell.length_c   1.000
_cell.angle_alpha   90.00
_cell.angle_beta   90.00
_cell.angle_gamma   90.00
#
_symmetry.space_group_name_H-M   'P 1'
#
loop_
_entity.id
_entity.type
_entity.pdbx_description
1 polymer ?
#
loop_
_entity_poly.entity_id
_entity_poly.type
_entity_poly.pdbx_seq_one_letter_code
_entity_poly.pdbx_strand_id
1 'polypeptide(L)'
;MPSSGGEGAAGIGEGHVSWSGLGCIAVGAVFGYGSHVYKREGIRLRSIPRYTDFRLLERDLMAAAGVAAAAAQTVDVTNPRQSQSQSPSPGMLVAVSGAATADTLVKCLHSRQSDGAPQTCIYYDAVSEQHLARQTDRGEWIRDSAVVSHMTAESPVWQLEDGTGGAVNMHRATAFGQYSDAARAGEWTLQPAFDHFKASGNDRGVVHSFLDMHKGLKVLGMRHRERVIPQGTTLTAVGEVTMARIRE
;
A
#
# COMPACT_ATOMS: atom_id res chain seq x y z
N MET A 1 45.54 42.45 -6.61
CA MET A 1 46.38 41.24 -6.49
C MET A 1 46.65 40.98 -5.02
N PRO A 2 46.71 39.73 -4.52
CA PRO A 2 46.02 38.51 -4.96
C PRO A 2 45.44 37.66 -3.78
N SER A 3 44.62 36.65 -4.14
CA SER A 3 44.52 35.23 -3.65
C SER A 3 44.51 34.91 -2.12
N SER A 4 43.81 33.90 -1.58
CA SER A 4 43.32 32.60 -2.08
C SER A 4 42.56 31.81 -0.99
N GLY A 5 41.62 30.95 -1.42
CA GLY A 5 41.24 29.65 -0.81
C GLY A 5 40.18 29.70 0.29
N GLY A 6 39.12 28.87 0.34
CA GLY A 6 38.74 27.67 -0.40
C GLY A 6 37.87 26.78 0.53
N GLU A 7 36.91 26.05 -0.06
CA GLU A 7 36.05 24.99 0.52
C GLU A 7 34.95 25.43 1.50
N GLY A 8 33.68 25.02 1.37
CA GLY A 8 33.12 23.89 0.63
C GLY A 8 32.25 23.05 1.57
N ALA A 9 31.03 23.49 1.85
CA ALA A 9 30.00 22.66 2.50
C ALA A 9 28.63 23.04 1.91
N ALA A 10 28.38 22.56 0.70
CA ALA A 10 27.06 22.61 0.09
C ALA A 10 26.15 21.65 0.88
N GLY A 11 25.13 22.22 1.52
CA GLY A 11 24.11 21.46 2.24
C GLY A 11 23.45 20.46 1.31
N ILE A 12 23.32 19.22 1.79
CA ILE A 12 22.53 18.16 1.18
C ILE A 12 21.07 18.64 1.27
N GLY A 13 20.57 19.22 0.18
CA GLY A 13 19.20 19.66 0.06
C GLY A 13 18.25 18.47 -0.02
N GLU A 14 17.36 18.36 0.96
CA GLU A 14 16.22 17.46 0.94
C GLU A 14 15.31 17.77 -0.26
N GLY A 15 15.49 16.99 -1.33
CA GLY A 15 14.62 17.02 -2.50
C GLY A 15 13.29 16.33 -2.22
N HIS A 16 12.27 17.14 -1.92
CA HIS A 16 10.86 16.73 -1.96
C HIS A 16 10.48 16.27 -3.38
N VAL A 17 9.89 15.08 -3.50
CA VAL A 17 9.29 14.58 -4.75
C VAL A 17 7.77 14.54 -4.54
N SER A 18 7.07 15.35 -5.33
CA SER A 18 5.62 15.35 -5.46
C SER A 18 5.24 14.41 -6.61
N TRP A 19 4.45 13.38 -6.32
CA TRP A 19 3.84 12.50 -7.31
C TRP A 19 2.41 12.96 -7.54
N SER A 20 2.19 13.73 -8.60
CA SER A 20 0.84 14.05 -9.05
C SER A 20 0.27 12.87 -9.84
N GLY A 21 -0.46 12.00 -9.14
CA GLY A 21 -1.52 11.14 -9.66
C GLY A 21 -1.14 10.10 -10.71
N LEU A 22 -1.07 8.83 -10.30
CA LEU A 22 -1.44 7.66 -11.10
C LEU A 22 -1.42 6.41 -10.19
N GLY A 23 -2.54 5.66 -10.23
CA GLY A 23 -2.86 4.56 -9.33
C GLY A 23 -1.83 3.43 -9.32
N CYS A 24 -1.15 3.21 -8.20
CA CYS A 24 -0.53 1.92 -7.92
C CYS A 24 -1.63 0.90 -7.58
N ILE A 25 -1.97 -0.01 -8.49
CA ILE A 25 -2.81 -1.18 -8.14
C ILE A 25 -1.87 -2.31 -7.73
N ALA A 26 -1.57 -2.43 -6.44
CA ALA A 26 -0.80 -3.56 -5.95
C ALA A 26 -1.69 -4.82 -5.88
N VAL A 27 -1.95 -5.45 -7.03
CA VAL A 27 -2.60 -6.76 -7.06
C VAL A 27 -1.57 -7.82 -6.68
N GLY A 28 -1.56 -8.20 -5.41
CA GLY A 28 -0.88 -9.41 -4.95
C GLY A 28 -1.59 -10.67 -5.47
N ALA A 29 -1.48 -10.97 -6.76
CA ALA A 29 -2.11 -12.13 -7.39
C ALA A 29 -1.23 -13.39 -7.26
N VAL A 30 -1.50 -14.22 -6.25
CA VAL A 30 -1.31 -15.67 -6.42
C VAL A 30 -2.41 -16.14 -7.37
N PHE A 31 -2.03 -16.61 -8.56
CA PHE A 31 -2.97 -17.07 -9.58
C PHE A 31 -3.78 -18.27 -9.06
N GLY A 32 -5.06 -18.04 -8.75
CA GLY A 32 -6.00 -19.10 -8.40
C GLY A 32 -7.48 -18.66 -8.46
N TYR A 33 -8.12 -18.91 -9.62
CA TYR A 33 -9.58 -19.02 -9.89
C TYR A 33 -10.47 -17.77 -9.68
N GLY A 34 -11.45 -17.39 -10.53
CA GLY A 34 -12.01 -17.95 -11.76
C GLY A 34 -13.18 -17.11 -12.31
N SER A 35 -13.77 -17.56 -13.42
CA SER A 35 -15.01 -17.11 -14.10
C SER A 35 -14.89 -16.18 -15.32
N HIS A 36 -15.83 -16.33 -16.25
CA HIS A 36 -15.68 -16.12 -17.69
C HIS A 36 -15.55 -14.66 -18.18
N VAL A 37 -15.70 -13.66 -17.31
CA VAL A 37 -15.53 -12.24 -17.64
C VAL A 37 -14.05 -11.89 -17.87
N TYR A 38 -13.14 -12.71 -17.32
CA TYR A 38 -11.69 -12.47 -17.33
C TYR A 38 -10.93 -12.98 -18.56
N LYS A 39 -11.54 -13.54 -19.60
CA LYS A 39 -10.76 -14.02 -20.76
C LYS A 39 -10.09 -12.87 -21.54
N ARG A 40 -10.77 -11.72 -21.67
CA ARG A 40 -10.19 -10.51 -22.32
C ARG A 40 -9.19 -9.79 -21.44
N GLU A 41 -9.50 -9.63 -20.15
CA GLU A 41 -8.56 -9.02 -19.19
C GLU A 41 -7.37 -9.92 -18.90
N GLY A 42 -7.55 -11.23 -18.82
CA GLY A 42 -6.46 -12.21 -18.65
C GLY A 42 -5.49 -12.22 -19.82
N ILE A 43 -5.93 -11.97 -21.06
CA ILE A 43 -5.03 -11.78 -22.21
C ILE A 43 -4.28 -10.45 -22.09
N ARG A 44 -4.96 -9.36 -21.71
CA ARG A 44 -4.33 -8.06 -21.46
C ARG A 44 -3.31 -8.13 -20.31
N LEU A 45 -3.64 -8.76 -19.19
CA LEU A 45 -2.76 -8.95 -18.04
C LEU A 45 -1.55 -9.84 -18.37
N ARG A 46 -1.72 -10.83 -19.26
CA ARG A 46 -0.60 -11.64 -19.77
C ARG A 46 0.32 -10.85 -20.70
N SER A 47 -0.20 -9.82 -21.37
CA SER A 47 0.62 -8.93 -22.20
C SER A 47 1.35 -7.84 -21.43
N ILE A 48 1.05 -7.65 -20.14
CA ILE A 48 1.77 -6.68 -19.29
C ILE A 48 3.21 -7.20 -19.07
N PRO A 49 4.24 -6.43 -19.43
CA PRO A 49 5.63 -6.78 -19.17
C PRO A 49 5.89 -6.95 -17.67
N ARG A 50 6.62 -8.02 -17.32
CA ARG A 50 6.95 -8.36 -15.94
C ARG A 50 8.43 -8.13 -15.67
N TYR A 51 8.72 -7.41 -14.60
CA TYR A 51 10.08 -7.09 -14.19
C TYR A 51 10.35 -7.60 -12.78
N THR A 52 11.39 -8.41 -12.67
CA THR A 52 12.05 -8.81 -11.41
C THR A 52 13.46 -8.24 -11.31
N ASP A 53 13.90 -7.54 -12.36
CA ASP A 53 15.15 -6.79 -12.47
C ASP A 53 14.76 -5.39 -12.95
N PHE A 54 14.96 -4.40 -12.08
CA PHE A 54 14.54 -3.03 -12.31
C PHE A 54 15.50 -2.25 -13.20
N ARG A 55 16.70 -2.79 -13.49
CA ARG A 55 17.59 -2.23 -14.51
C ARG A 55 17.02 -2.45 -15.91
N LEU A 56 16.38 -3.60 -16.12
CA LEU A 56 15.65 -3.88 -17.37
C LEU A 56 14.43 -2.97 -17.50
N LEU A 57 13.71 -2.73 -16.41
CA LEU A 57 12.59 -1.78 -16.38
C LEU A 57 13.05 -0.38 -16.77
N GLU A 58 14.12 0.12 -16.14
CA GLU A 58 14.67 1.44 -16.43
C GLU A 58 15.10 1.56 -17.90
N ARG A 59 15.82 0.56 -18.42
CA ARG A 59 16.21 0.51 -19.83
C ARG A 59 15.01 0.60 -20.78
N ASP A 60 13.98 -0.21 -20.53
CA ASP A 60 12.80 -0.27 -21.40
C ASP A 60 11.96 1.00 -21.30
N LEU A 61 11.88 1.60 -20.10
CA LEU A 61 11.20 2.87 -19.87
C LEU A 61 11.93 4.04 -20.56
N MET A 62 13.26 4.04 -20.53
CA MET A 62 14.08 5.01 -21.26
C MET A 62 13.93 4.86 -22.78
N ALA A 63 13.86 3.63 -23.28
CA ALA A 63 13.60 3.36 -24.70
C ALA A 63 12.20 3.85 -25.11
N ALA A 64 11.17 3.54 -24.30
CA ALA A 64 9.81 4.03 -24.52
C ALA A 64 9.75 5.57 -24.50
N ALA A 65 10.50 6.20 -23.59
CA ALA A 65 10.60 7.64 -23.52
C ALA A 65 11.27 8.28 -24.73
N GLY A 66 12.33 7.66 -25.26
CA GLY A 66 12.98 8.09 -26.49
C GLY A 66 12.05 8.03 -27.70
N VAL A 67 11.27 6.96 -27.83
CA VAL A 67 10.27 6.79 -28.90
C VAL A 67 9.18 7.87 -28.81
N ALA A 68 8.65 8.11 -27.60
CA ALA A 68 7.64 9.14 -27.39
C ALA A 68 8.16 10.55 -27.69
N ALA A 69 9.41 10.85 -27.32
CA ALA A 69 10.06 12.13 -27.61
C ALA A 69 10.26 12.32 -29.13
N ALA A 70 10.68 11.29 -29.86
CA ALA A 70 10.82 11.33 -31.31
C ALA A 70 9.47 11.55 -32.01
N ALA A 71 8.40 10.88 -31.55
CA ALA A 71 7.05 11.09 -32.06
C ALA A 71 6.55 12.52 -31.82
N ALA A 72 6.81 13.10 -30.64
CA ALA A 72 6.43 14.48 -30.32
C ALA A 72 7.15 15.51 -31.21
N GLN A 73 8.40 15.26 -31.62
CA GLN A 73 9.13 16.14 -32.53
C GLN A 73 8.60 16.11 -33.98
N THR A 74 7.88 15.05 -34.38
CA THR A 74 7.26 14.96 -35.71
C THR A 74 5.91 15.67 -35.81
N VAL A 75 5.33 16.10 -34.68
CA VAL A 75 4.01 16.77 -34.63
C VAL A 75 4.17 18.28 -34.44
N ASP A 76 4.04 18.97 -35.58
CA ASP A 76 3.58 20.36 -35.76
C ASP A 76 4.57 21.54 -35.59
N VAL A 77 4.94 22.11 -36.74
CA VAL A 77 5.75 23.33 -36.94
C VAL A 77 4.87 24.60 -37.04
N THR A 78 3.54 24.52 -36.91
CA THR A 78 2.65 25.66 -37.24
C THR A 78 2.08 26.50 -36.09
N ASN A 79 2.44 26.29 -34.81
CA ASN A 79 1.94 27.20 -33.76
C ASN A 79 2.85 27.36 -32.51
N PRO A 80 3.63 28.45 -32.40
CA PRO A 80 4.65 28.63 -31.34
C PRO A 80 4.11 29.20 -30.00
N ARG A 81 2.80 29.12 -29.69
CA ARG A 81 2.20 29.81 -28.52
C ARG A 81 1.63 28.92 -27.40
N GLN A 82 1.83 27.60 -27.42
CA GLN A 82 1.29 26.70 -26.38
C GLN A 82 2.28 25.77 -25.68
N SER A 83 3.60 26.02 -25.77
CA SER A 83 4.62 25.12 -25.21
C SER A 83 4.94 25.36 -23.72
N GLN A 84 3.92 25.40 -22.85
CA GLN A 84 4.10 25.33 -21.39
C GLN A 84 3.12 24.40 -20.67
N SER A 85 2.37 23.56 -21.37
CA SER A 85 1.76 22.40 -20.73
C SER A 85 2.81 21.30 -20.59
N GLN A 86 2.98 20.81 -19.36
CA GLN A 86 3.80 19.63 -19.04
C GLN A 86 3.51 18.53 -20.06
N SER A 87 4.49 18.18 -20.90
CA SER A 87 4.36 16.97 -21.70
C SER A 87 4.27 15.80 -20.72
N PRO A 88 3.24 14.94 -20.82
CA PRO A 88 3.15 13.78 -19.95
C PRO A 88 4.41 12.95 -20.16
N SER A 89 5.15 12.71 -19.07
CA SER A 89 6.21 11.71 -19.09
C SER A 89 5.58 10.40 -19.56
N PRO A 90 6.11 9.76 -20.61
CA PRO A 90 5.52 8.54 -21.16
C PRO A 90 5.56 7.46 -20.08
N GLY A 91 4.39 7.12 -19.56
CA GLY A 91 4.24 6.03 -18.61
C GLY A 91 4.13 4.69 -19.34
N MET A 92 4.54 3.63 -18.64
CA MET A 92 4.47 2.27 -19.13
C MET A 92 3.71 1.42 -18.12
N LEU A 93 2.66 0.74 -18.58
CA LEU A 93 1.93 -0.25 -17.76
C LEU A 93 2.80 -1.50 -17.61
N VAL A 94 3.19 -1.82 -16.39
CA VAL A 94 4.10 -2.92 -16.05
C VAL A 94 3.64 -3.67 -14.81
N ALA A 95 4.18 -4.87 -14.62
CA ALA A 95 4.11 -5.60 -13.37
C ALA A 95 5.53 -5.74 -12.80
N VAL A 96 5.76 -5.18 -11.61
CA VAL A 96 7.06 -5.25 -10.92
C VAL A 96 6.94 -6.18 -9.72
N SER A 97 7.96 -7.00 -9.49
CA SER A 97 8.01 -7.87 -8.30
C SER A 97 9.32 -7.69 -7.56
N GLY A 98 9.23 -7.49 -6.25
CA GLY A 98 10.39 -7.23 -5.39
C GLY A 98 10.06 -7.42 -3.92
N ALA A 99 11.07 -7.32 -3.07
CA ALA A 99 10.92 -7.31 -1.63
C ALA A 99 10.47 -5.92 -1.16
N ALA A 100 9.42 -5.86 -0.35
CA ALA A 100 8.91 -4.61 0.19
C ALA A 100 9.84 -4.09 1.30
N THR A 101 10.36 -2.87 1.16
CA THR A 101 11.29 -2.26 2.11
C THR A 101 10.88 -0.83 2.44
N ALA A 102 11.20 -0.40 3.65
CA ALA A 102 10.93 0.95 4.14
C ALA A 102 11.91 1.32 5.23
N ASP A 103 12.30 2.59 5.29
CA ASP A 103 13.16 3.09 6.36
C ASP A 103 12.39 3.32 7.65
N THR A 104 11.14 3.78 7.53
CA THR A 104 10.25 4.08 8.67
C THR A 104 9.06 3.14 8.67
N LEU A 105 9.04 2.17 9.58
CA LEU A 105 7.92 1.22 9.73
C LEU A 105 6.84 1.71 10.69
N VAL A 106 5.61 1.24 10.48
CA VAL A 106 4.50 1.44 11.41
C VAL A 106 4.44 0.32 12.44
N LYS A 107 3.99 0.65 13.67
CA LYS A 107 3.83 -0.34 14.75
C LYS A 107 2.46 -0.98 14.67
N CYS A 108 2.41 -2.31 14.80
CA CYS A 108 1.17 -3.06 14.98
C CYS A 108 0.55 -2.72 16.34
N LEU A 109 -0.78 -2.73 16.42
CA LEU A 109 -1.50 -2.31 17.63
C LEU A 109 -1.47 -3.43 18.70
N HIS A 110 -1.65 -4.69 18.31
CA HIS A 110 -1.73 -5.86 19.20
C HIS A 110 -0.59 -6.85 19.01
N SER A 111 -0.10 -7.03 17.78
CA SER A 111 0.99 -7.97 17.52
C SER A 111 2.27 -7.56 18.25
N ARG A 112 3.00 -8.54 18.79
CA ARG A 112 4.23 -8.38 19.55
C ARG A 112 5.29 -9.36 19.03
N GLN A 113 6.53 -8.91 19.07
CA GLN A 113 7.71 -9.74 18.82
C GLN A 113 8.00 -10.63 20.04
N SER A 114 8.94 -11.56 19.90
CA SER A 114 9.35 -12.48 20.97
C SER A 114 9.90 -11.78 22.22
N ASP A 115 10.46 -10.59 22.07
CA ASP A 115 10.99 -9.75 23.15
C ASP A 115 9.92 -8.87 23.83
N GLY A 116 8.66 -8.95 23.36
CA GLY A 116 7.54 -8.14 23.86
C GLY A 116 7.42 -6.76 23.22
N ALA A 117 8.33 -6.35 22.33
CA ALA A 117 8.21 -5.11 21.58
C ALA A 117 7.06 -5.20 20.56
N PRO A 118 6.41 -4.09 20.18
CA PRO A 118 5.46 -4.09 19.08
C PRO A 118 6.09 -4.62 17.79
N GLN A 119 5.38 -5.52 17.09
CA GLN A 119 5.78 -5.87 15.73
C GLN A 119 5.65 -4.63 14.84
N THR A 120 6.59 -4.45 13.91
CA THR A 120 6.57 -3.37 12.93
C THR A 120 6.32 -3.91 11.53
N CYS A 121 5.72 -3.09 10.66
CA CYS A 121 5.34 -3.47 9.30
C CYS A 121 5.28 -2.26 8.37
N ILE A 122 5.17 -2.52 7.06
CA ILE A 122 4.97 -1.49 6.04
C ILE A 122 3.53 -1.02 6.04
N TYR A 123 2.58 -1.94 6.19
CA TYR A 123 1.15 -1.64 6.24
C TYR A 123 0.48 -2.56 7.26
N TYR A 124 -0.51 -2.05 7.99
CA TYR A 124 -1.43 -2.91 8.74
C TYR A 124 -2.89 -2.50 8.55
N ASP A 125 -3.73 -3.50 8.70
CA ASP A 125 -5.19 -3.42 8.80
C ASP A 125 -5.62 -4.14 10.09
N ALA A 126 -6.08 -3.35 11.06
CA ALA A 126 -6.51 -3.81 12.37
C ALA A 126 -8.02 -3.64 12.53
N VAL A 127 -8.72 -4.75 12.77
CA VAL A 127 -10.17 -4.80 12.97
C VAL A 127 -10.47 -5.36 14.36
N SER A 128 -11.32 -4.66 15.10
CA SER A 128 -11.89 -5.16 16.35
C SER A 128 -13.38 -5.41 16.15
N GLU A 129 -13.81 -6.64 16.39
CA GLU A 129 -15.19 -7.08 16.30
C GLU A 129 -15.71 -7.41 17.69
N GLN A 130 -16.84 -6.81 18.07
CA GLN A 130 -17.58 -7.23 19.24
C GLN A 130 -18.49 -8.39 18.85
N HIS A 131 -18.30 -9.53 19.51
CA HIS A 131 -19.19 -10.68 19.37
C HIS A 131 -20.26 -10.62 20.44
N LEU A 132 -21.50 -10.86 20.02
CA LEU A 132 -22.66 -10.86 20.89
C LEU A 132 -23.56 -12.06 20.58
N ALA A 133 -24.39 -12.44 21.55
CA ALA A 133 -25.53 -13.30 21.33
C ALA A 133 -26.79 -12.44 21.41
N ARG A 134 -27.66 -12.57 20.42
CA ARG A 134 -28.95 -11.87 20.37
C ARG A 134 -30.07 -12.88 20.48
N GLN A 135 -31.07 -12.56 21.28
CA GLN A 135 -32.27 -13.36 21.41
C GLN A 135 -33.25 -13.00 20.29
N THR A 136 -33.85 -14.00 19.68
CA THR A 136 -34.93 -13.83 18.69
C THR A 136 -36.27 -13.64 19.40
N ASP A 137 -37.29 -13.23 18.66
CA ASP A 137 -38.66 -13.09 19.17
C ASP A 137 -39.25 -14.42 19.68
N ARG A 138 -38.64 -15.55 19.29
CA ARG A 138 -38.98 -16.91 19.75
C ARG A 138 -38.18 -17.36 20.99
N GLY A 139 -37.29 -16.51 21.50
CA GLY A 139 -36.45 -16.81 22.66
C GLY A 139 -35.14 -17.53 22.34
N GLU A 140 -34.82 -17.82 21.08
CA GLU A 140 -33.59 -18.50 20.67
C GLU A 140 -32.39 -17.54 20.66
N TRP A 141 -31.21 -18.01 21.06
CA TRP A 141 -29.98 -17.22 21.01
C TRP A 141 -29.22 -17.47 19.70
N ILE A 142 -29.00 -16.40 18.94
CA ILE A 142 -28.18 -16.41 17.72
C ILE A 142 -26.89 -15.63 17.94
N ARG A 143 -25.79 -16.07 17.32
CA ARG A 143 -24.53 -15.34 17.34
C ARG A 143 -24.61 -14.18 16.35
N ASP A 144 -24.06 -13.06 16.77
CA ASP A 144 -23.92 -11.86 15.95
C ASP A 144 -22.53 -11.25 16.20
N SER A 145 -22.12 -10.36 15.31
CA SER A 145 -20.87 -9.64 15.44
C SER A 145 -20.94 -8.28 14.76
N ALA A 146 -20.38 -7.26 15.41
CA ALA A 146 -20.29 -5.92 14.86
C ALA A 146 -18.84 -5.42 14.91
N VAL A 147 -18.36 -4.81 13.83
CA VAL A 147 -17.07 -4.10 13.83
C VAL A 147 -17.21 -2.86 14.71
N VAL A 148 -16.39 -2.78 15.76
CA VAL A 148 -16.40 -1.66 16.72
C VAL A 148 -15.22 -0.70 16.51
N SER A 149 -14.16 -1.16 15.85
CA SER A 149 -13.03 -0.34 15.47
C SER A 149 -12.36 -0.92 14.23
N HIS A 150 -11.95 -0.04 13.34
CA HIS A 150 -11.15 -0.35 12.17
C HIS A 150 -10.07 0.72 12.05
N MET A 151 -8.81 0.29 12.00
CA MET A 151 -7.66 1.18 11.90
C MET A 151 -6.67 0.63 10.90
N THR A 152 -6.22 1.51 10.01
CA THR A 152 -5.15 1.22 9.06
C THR A 152 -4.00 2.18 9.30
N ALA A 153 -2.79 1.74 8.98
CA ALA A 153 -1.64 2.63 8.85
C ALA A 153 -0.67 2.08 7.81
N GLU A 154 0.07 3.00 7.20
CA GLU A 154 1.07 2.71 6.18
C GLU A 154 2.36 3.48 6.50
N SER A 155 3.49 2.88 6.16
CA SER A 155 4.79 3.54 6.16
C SER A 155 4.73 4.76 5.24
N PRO A 156 5.24 5.93 5.66
CA PRO A 156 5.18 7.14 4.83
C PRO A 156 6.03 7.02 3.56
N VAL A 157 7.11 6.22 3.57
CA VAL A 157 7.95 6.00 2.39
C VAL A 157 8.35 4.54 2.34
N TRP A 158 7.96 3.84 1.28
CA TRP A 158 8.34 2.46 1.06
C TRP A 158 8.49 2.14 -0.43
N GLN A 159 9.31 1.13 -0.71
CA GLN A 159 9.74 0.75 -2.04
C GLN A 159 9.69 -0.77 -2.22
N LEU A 160 9.74 -1.21 -3.46
CA LEU A 160 10.12 -2.58 -3.80
C LEU A 160 11.59 -2.57 -4.17
N GLU A 161 12.34 -3.55 -3.65
CA GLU A 161 13.71 -3.82 -4.03
C GLU A 161 13.79 -5.12 -4.83
N ASP A 162 14.55 -5.10 -5.92
CA ASP A 162 14.86 -6.30 -6.68
C ASP A 162 16.08 -7.05 -6.10
N GLY A 163 16.36 -8.24 -6.62
CA GLY A 163 17.52 -9.03 -6.20
C GLY A 163 18.88 -8.46 -6.63
N THR A 164 18.89 -7.39 -7.42
CA THR A 164 20.09 -6.71 -7.94
C THR A 164 20.43 -5.40 -7.20
N GLY A 165 19.62 -5.05 -6.20
CA GLY A 165 19.72 -3.81 -5.42
C GLY A 165 19.05 -2.59 -6.07
N GLY A 166 18.33 -2.77 -7.18
CA GLY A 166 17.47 -1.74 -7.75
C GLY A 166 16.21 -1.56 -6.91
N ALA A 167 15.68 -0.34 -6.83
CA ALA A 167 14.47 -0.04 -6.08
C ALA A 167 13.45 0.78 -6.87
N VAL A 168 12.17 0.49 -6.67
CA VAL A 168 11.03 1.26 -7.20
C VAL A 168 10.22 1.80 -6.04
N ASN A 169 10.09 3.12 -5.97
CA ASN A 169 9.25 3.78 -4.97
C ASN A 169 7.79 3.40 -5.18
N MET A 170 7.14 2.90 -4.13
CA MET A 170 5.74 2.51 -4.17
C MET A 170 4.82 3.49 -3.46
N HIS A 171 5.35 4.15 -2.43
CA HIS A 171 4.64 5.19 -1.71
C HIS A 171 5.62 6.20 -1.17
N ARG A 172 5.24 7.48 -1.27
CA ARG A 172 5.93 8.59 -0.64
C ARG A 172 4.90 9.63 -0.22
N ALA A 173 4.50 9.57 1.05
CA ALA A 173 3.63 10.54 1.68
C ALA A 173 4.32 11.91 1.71
N THR A 174 3.60 12.92 1.24
CA THR A 174 3.96 14.34 1.37
C THR A 174 3.24 15.01 2.54
N ALA A 175 2.25 14.33 3.13
CA ALA A 175 1.51 14.77 4.30
C ALA A 175 1.07 13.57 5.17
N PHE A 176 0.73 13.84 6.43
CA PHE A 176 0.27 12.81 7.36
C PHE A 176 -1.05 12.17 6.89
N GLY A 177 -1.17 10.85 7.08
CA GLY A 177 -2.38 10.09 6.74
C GLY A 177 -2.60 9.89 5.24
N GLN A 178 -1.62 10.22 4.39
CA GLN A 178 -1.65 9.82 2.99
C GLN A 178 -1.39 8.31 2.89
N TYR A 179 -2.20 7.66 2.07
CA TYR A 179 -2.10 6.24 1.75
C TYR A 179 -1.70 6.07 0.29
N SER A 180 -1.01 4.97 -0.01
CA SER A 180 -0.81 4.53 -1.38
C SER A 180 -2.14 4.20 -2.03
N ASP A 181 -2.18 4.23 -3.36
CA ASP A 181 -3.40 3.89 -4.09
C ASP A 181 -3.81 2.43 -3.86
N ALA A 182 -2.85 1.55 -3.65
CA ALA A 182 -3.09 0.17 -3.25
C ALA A 182 -3.79 0.07 -1.88
N ALA A 183 -3.33 0.86 -0.90
CA ALA A 183 -3.97 0.97 0.41
C ALA A 183 -5.38 1.57 0.34
N ARG A 184 -5.62 2.52 -0.57
CA ARG A 184 -6.97 3.07 -0.79
C ARG A 184 -7.91 2.09 -1.48
N ALA A 185 -7.40 1.31 -2.44
CA ALA A 185 -8.17 0.30 -3.16
C ALA A 185 -8.48 -0.93 -2.28
N GLY A 186 -7.67 -1.19 -1.24
CA GLY A 186 -7.87 -2.32 -0.33
C GLY A 186 -7.51 -3.67 -0.97
N GLU A 187 -6.75 -3.67 -2.07
CA GLU A 187 -6.44 -4.87 -2.87
C GLU A 187 -5.21 -5.65 -2.38
N TRP A 188 -4.94 -5.61 -1.08
CA TRP A 188 -3.77 -6.27 -0.50
C TRP A 188 -4.05 -7.73 -0.12
N THR A 189 -3.11 -8.60 -0.47
CA THR A 189 -3.00 -9.91 0.18
C THR A 189 -2.19 -9.76 1.46
N LEU A 190 -2.87 -9.47 2.57
CA LEU A 190 -2.25 -9.22 3.88
C LEU A 190 -2.01 -10.52 4.65
N GLN A 191 -0.88 -10.60 5.35
CA GLN A 191 -0.54 -11.73 6.22
C GLN A 191 -1.16 -11.53 7.61
N PRO A 192 -1.78 -12.55 8.21
CA PRO A 192 -2.28 -12.45 9.58
C PRO A 192 -1.09 -12.33 10.55
N ALA A 193 -1.07 -11.25 11.35
CA ALA A 193 -0.09 -11.04 12.40
C ALA A 193 -0.65 -11.30 13.80
N PHE A 194 -1.94 -11.00 13.99
CA PHE A 194 -2.61 -11.18 15.26
C PHE A 194 -4.06 -11.60 15.02
N ASP A 195 -4.53 -12.59 15.78
CA ASP A 195 -5.94 -12.96 15.82
C ASP A 195 -6.26 -13.54 17.19
N HIS A 196 -6.92 -12.76 18.03
CA HIS A 196 -7.22 -13.18 19.39
C HIS A 196 -8.62 -12.76 19.81
N PHE A 197 -9.34 -13.71 20.40
CA PHE A 197 -10.63 -13.47 21.02
C PHE A 197 -10.48 -13.32 22.53
N LYS A 198 -10.81 -12.14 23.04
CA LYS A 198 -10.92 -11.85 24.46
C LYS A 198 -12.39 -12.00 24.88
N ALA A 199 -12.70 -13.09 25.56
CA ALA A 199 -14.02 -13.30 26.14
C ALA A 199 -14.38 -12.15 27.11
N SER A 200 -15.64 -11.76 27.13
CA SER A 200 -16.15 -10.87 28.18
C SER A 200 -16.14 -11.68 29.48
N GLY A 201 -15.14 -11.44 30.33
CA GLY A 201 -15.12 -11.99 31.69
C GLY A 201 -16.32 -11.48 32.51
N ASN A 202 -16.64 -12.17 33.60
CA ASN A 202 -17.59 -11.69 34.61
C ASN A 202 -17.10 -10.40 35.33
N ASP A 203 -15.90 -9.90 35.01
CA ASP A 203 -15.25 -8.75 35.66
C ASP A 203 -15.88 -7.39 35.34
N ARG A 204 -16.77 -7.31 34.35
CA ARG A 204 -17.68 -6.16 34.21
C ARG A 204 -18.93 -6.49 35.01
N GLY A 205 -18.93 -6.04 36.26
CA GLY A 205 -19.86 -6.39 37.32
C GLY A 205 -21.29 -6.77 36.89
N VAL A 206 -21.82 -7.76 37.62
CA VAL A 206 -23.16 -8.41 37.57
C VAL A 206 -24.29 -7.55 36.98
N VAL A 207 -24.28 -6.24 37.21
CA VAL A 207 -25.31 -5.28 36.79
C VAL A 207 -25.37 -5.08 35.26
N HIS A 208 -24.24 -5.00 34.55
CA HIS A 208 -24.25 -4.81 33.07
C HIS A 208 -24.66 -6.08 32.32
N SER A 209 -24.19 -7.24 32.80
CA SER A 209 -24.53 -8.54 32.24
C SER A 209 -26.04 -8.85 32.37
N PHE A 210 -26.68 -8.38 33.44
CA PHE A 210 -28.10 -8.56 33.69
C PHE A 210 -29.00 -7.64 32.83
N LEU A 211 -28.58 -6.39 32.62
CA LEU A 211 -29.30 -5.43 31.76
C LEU A 211 -29.27 -5.82 30.27
N ASP A 212 -28.15 -6.35 29.79
CA ASP A 212 -28.04 -6.85 28.42
C ASP A 212 -28.96 -8.07 28.23
N MET A 213 -28.96 -9.01 29.18
CA MET A 213 -29.79 -10.21 29.12
C MET A 213 -31.29 -9.88 29.07
N HIS A 214 -31.74 -8.86 29.79
CA HIS A 214 -33.13 -8.39 29.75
C HIS A 214 -33.51 -7.71 28.41
N LYS A 215 -32.53 -7.25 27.63
CA LYS A 215 -32.73 -6.67 26.29
C LYS A 215 -32.56 -7.70 25.18
N GLY A 216 -32.45 -8.99 25.50
CA GLY A 216 -32.20 -10.03 24.52
C GLY A 216 -30.83 -9.89 23.83
N LEU A 217 -29.84 -9.31 24.52
CA LEU A 217 -28.48 -9.12 24.00
C LEU A 217 -27.48 -9.64 25.03
N LYS A 218 -26.37 -10.21 24.59
CA LYS A 218 -25.31 -10.66 25.50
C LYS A 218 -23.97 -10.51 24.83
N VAL A 219 -23.13 -9.61 25.34
CA VAL A 219 -21.76 -9.46 24.84
C VAL A 219 -20.96 -10.71 25.20
N LEU A 220 -20.44 -11.40 24.19
CA LEU A 220 -19.61 -12.60 24.33
C LEU A 220 -18.14 -12.26 24.50
N GLY A 221 -17.69 -11.18 23.86
CA GLY A 221 -16.30 -10.73 23.91
C GLY A 221 -15.91 -9.88 22.72
N MET A 222 -14.61 -9.64 22.57
CA MET A 222 -14.03 -8.90 21.46
C MET A 222 -13.01 -9.78 20.74
N ARG A 223 -13.07 -9.82 19.41
CA ARG A 223 -12.01 -10.40 18.56
C ARG A 223 -11.21 -9.27 17.98
N HIS A 224 -9.90 -9.28 18.18
CA HIS A 224 -8.97 -8.36 17.54
C HIS A 224 -8.21 -9.13 16.47
N ARG A 225 -8.24 -8.63 15.23
CA ARG A 225 -7.50 -9.18 14.10
C ARG A 225 -6.61 -8.10 13.52
N GLU A 226 -5.36 -8.48 13.23
CA GLU A 226 -4.40 -7.62 12.53
C GLU A 226 -3.82 -8.39 11.38
N ARG A 227 -3.85 -7.76 10.21
CA ARG A 227 -3.24 -8.26 9.00
C ARG A 227 -2.24 -7.22 8.50
N VAL A 228 -1.08 -7.66 8.05
CA VAL A 228 0.07 -6.79 7.82
C VAL A 228 0.81 -7.13 6.53
N ILE A 229 1.64 -6.18 6.10
CA ILE A 229 2.73 -6.40 5.13
C ILE A 229 4.05 -6.24 5.89
N PRO A 230 4.72 -7.33 6.26
CA PRO A 230 6.04 -7.25 6.88
C PRO A 230 7.09 -6.68 5.92
N GLN A 231 8.16 -6.11 6.46
CA GLN A 231 9.35 -5.80 5.68
C GLN A 231 9.94 -7.10 5.08
N GLY A 232 10.45 -7.01 3.86
CA GLY A 232 10.98 -8.14 3.10
C GLY A 232 9.93 -8.98 2.38
N THR A 233 8.64 -8.70 2.55
CA THR A 233 7.57 -9.44 1.86
C THR A 233 7.71 -9.26 0.35
N THR A 234 7.77 -10.37 -0.39
CA THR A 234 7.75 -10.32 -1.84
C THR A 234 6.35 -9.91 -2.31
N LEU A 235 6.26 -8.77 -2.97
CA LEU A 235 5.02 -8.25 -3.55
C LEU A 235 5.16 -8.13 -5.06
N THR A 236 4.04 -8.32 -5.74
CA THR A 236 3.89 -7.97 -7.16
C THR A 236 2.93 -6.79 -7.24
N ALA A 237 3.38 -5.70 -7.84
CA ALA A 237 2.55 -4.53 -8.12
C ALA A 237 2.32 -4.40 -9.62
N VAL A 238 1.10 -4.02 -10.02
CA VAL A 238 0.73 -3.83 -11.42
C VAL A 238 0.25 -2.39 -11.58
N GLY A 239 0.92 -1.61 -12.41
CA GLY A 239 0.60 -0.19 -12.52
C GLY A 239 1.38 0.51 -13.60
N GLU A 240 1.08 1.79 -13.78
CA GLU A 240 1.83 2.65 -14.68
C GLU A 240 3.08 3.18 -13.98
N VAL A 241 4.24 2.97 -14.59
CA VAL A 241 5.52 3.51 -14.14
C VAL A 241 5.93 4.64 -15.06
N THR A 242 6.37 5.75 -14.47
CA THR A 242 6.85 6.94 -15.20
C THR A 242 8.28 7.28 -14.77
N MET A 243 9.08 7.82 -15.69
CA MET A 243 10.36 8.43 -15.32
C MET A 243 10.10 9.85 -14.81
N ALA A 244 10.45 10.10 -13.55
CA ALA A 244 10.53 11.47 -13.05
C ALA A 244 11.77 12.14 -13.66
N ARG A 245 11.57 13.13 -14.55
CA ARG A 245 12.66 13.98 -15.01
C ARG A 245 13.10 14.87 -13.85
N ILE A 246 14.33 14.68 -13.38
CA ILE A 246 15.02 15.62 -12.49
C ILE A 246 15.16 16.93 -13.27
N ARG A 247 14.54 18.02 -12.78
CA ARG A 247 14.91 19.36 -13.21
C ARG A 247 16.07 19.80 -12.31
N GLU A 248 17.23 20.03 -12.92
CA GLU A 248 18.37 20.71 -12.30
C GLU A 248 18.04 22.16 -11.92
#